data_AF-A0A6B3CUI6-F1
#
_entry.id   AF-A0A6B3CUI6-F1
#
_cell.length_a   1.000
_cell.length_b   1.000
_cell.length_c   1.000
_cell.angle_alpha   90.00
_cell.angle_beta   90.00
_cell.angle_gamma   90.00
#
_symmetry.space_group_name_H-M   'P 1'
#
loop_
_entity.id
_entity.type
_entity.pdbx_description
1 polymer ?
#
loop_
_entity_poly.entity_id
_entity_poly.type
_entity_poly.pdbx_seq_one_letter_code
_entity_poly.pdbx_strand_id
1 'polypeptide(L)'
;AYAPTQLEGIYQDVLNGTDPRLKTVTDTVTGTRAEPGTVVTTIDPAVQKAGFEALGDKKGAAVAIHPKTGRILSVVSTPSYDPASLTDANTAGAAWKKLTDDPDKPLTNRALRQPLPPGSTFKLVVAAAALENGLYGSVDERT
;
A
#
# COMPACT_ATOMS: atom_id res chain seq x y z
N ALA A 1 13.63 -9.01 13.56
CA ALA A 1 12.69 -10.08 13.16
C ALA A 1 11.98 -9.63 11.90
N TYR A 2 11.94 -10.46 10.87
CA TYR A 2 11.17 -10.21 9.64
C TYR A 2 9.73 -10.68 9.89
N ALA A 3 8.93 -9.82 10.54
CA ALA A 3 7.52 -10.08 10.83
C ALA A 3 6.64 -9.76 9.60
N PRO A 4 5.43 -10.33 9.51
CA PRO A 4 4.46 -9.93 8.49
C PRO A 4 4.21 -8.41 8.58
N THR A 5 4.15 -7.75 7.43
CA THR A 5 3.91 -6.30 7.35
C THR A 5 2.71 -6.00 6.46
N GLN A 6 2.22 -4.76 6.50
CA GLN A 6 1.14 -4.28 5.65
C GLN A 6 -0.11 -5.17 5.78
N LEU A 7 -0.69 -5.66 4.67
CA LEU A 7 -1.92 -6.45 4.71
C LEU A 7 -1.78 -7.71 5.56
N GLU A 8 -0.67 -8.44 5.44
CA GLU A 8 -0.40 -9.65 6.21
C GLU A 8 -0.29 -9.36 7.71
N GLY A 9 0.34 -8.25 8.09
CA GLY A 9 0.46 -7.85 9.49
C GLY A 9 -0.84 -7.29 10.09
N ILE A 10 -1.57 -6.46 9.32
CA ILE A 10 -2.81 -5.82 9.76
C ILE A 10 -3.94 -6.85 9.90
N TYR A 11 -4.03 -7.79 8.97
CA TYR A 11 -5.08 -8.80 8.93
C TYR A 11 -4.61 -10.18 9.39
N GLN A 12 -3.49 -10.23 10.14
CA GLN A 12 -2.87 -11.48 10.56
C GLN A 12 -3.88 -12.43 11.21
N ASP A 13 -4.74 -11.92 12.10
CA ASP A 13 -5.71 -12.74 12.83
C ASP A 13 -6.79 -13.36 11.93
N VAL A 14 -7.18 -12.65 10.86
CA VAL A 14 -8.10 -13.19 9.85
C VAL A 14 -7.38 -14.24 9.02
N LEU A 15 -6.19 -13.91 8.51
CA LEU A 15 -5.41 -14.74 7.59
C LEU A 15 -4.88 -16.02 8.24
N ASN A 16 -4.76 -16.03 9.56
CA ASN A 16 -4.28 -17.17 10.29
C ASN A 16 -5.44 -17.93 11.00
N GLY A 17 -6.65 -17.36 11.12
CA GLY A 17 -7.80 -17.99 11.78
C GLY A 17 -7.88 -17.79 13.30
N THR A 18 -7.14 -16.84 13.89
CA THR A 18 -7.30 -16.44 15.30
C THR A 18 -8.40 -15.41 15.53
N ASP A 19 -8.94 -14.80 14.48
CA ASP A 19 -10.04 -13.84 14.60
C ASP A 19 -11.27 -14.54 15.23
N PRO A 20 -11.77 -14.06 16.38
CA PRO A 20 -12.93 -14.65 17.04
C PRO A 20 -14.20 -14.69 16.17
N ARG A 21 -14.32 -13.81 15.18
CA ARG A 21 -15.46 -13.77 14.24
C ARG A 21 -15.48 -14.95 13.28
N LEU A 22 -14.37 -15.67 13.14
CA LEU A 22 -14.27 -16.87 12.32
C LEU A 22 -14.62 -18.15 13.10
N LYS A 23 -14.69 -18.08 14.43
CA LYS A 23 -14.93 -19.26 15.28
C LYS A 23 -16.40 -19.68 15.25
N THR A 24 -16.62 -20.98 15.11
CA THR A 24 -17.92 -21.58 15.38
C THR A 24 -18.14 -21.77 16.89
N VAL A 25 -19.38 -22.07 17.30
CA VAL A 25 -19.70 -22.43 18.69
C VAL A 25 -18.90 -23.66 19.13
N THR A 26 -18.78 -24.65 18.24
CA THR A 26 -17.94 -25.83 18.46
C THR A 26 -16.49 -25.46 18.67
N ASP A 27 -15.90 -24.59 17.83
CA ASP A 27 -14.50 -24.17 17.97
C ASP A 27 -14.20 -23.44 19.27
N THR A 28 -15.21 -22.72 19.77
CA THR A 28 -15.11 -21.98 21.02
C THR A 28 -15.11 -22.95 22.21
N VAL A 29 -15.96 -23.98 22.15
CA VAL A 29 -16.06 -25.01 23.20
C VAL A 29 -14.85 -25.95 23.21
N THR A 30 -14.33 -26.32 22.04
CA THR A 30 -13.17 -27.22 21.89
C THR A 30 -11.82 -26.51 21.98
N GLY A 31 -11.82 -25.17 21.96
CA GLY A 31 -10.59 -24.37 21.91
C GLY A 31 -9.84 -24.48 20.58
N THR A 32 -10.45 -25.02 19.53
CA THR A 32 -9.82 -25.13 18.22
C THR A 32 -9.70 -23.76 17.54
N ARG A 33 -8.74 -23.68 16.61
CA ARG A 33 -8.58 -22.54 15.72
C ARG A 33 -9.63 -22.63 14.61
N ALA A 34 -10.16 -21.49 14.20
CA ALA A 34 -11.04 -21.44 13.03
C ALA A 34 -10.23 -21.66 11.75
N GLU A 35 -10.93 -22.03 10.68
CA GLU A 35 -10.37 -22.00 9.34
C GLU A 35 -9.91 -20.57 8.98
N PRO A 36 -8.72 -20.41 8.36
CA PRO A 36 -8.24 -19.12 7.89
C PRO A 36 -9.23 -18.39 6.97
N GLY A 37 -9.35 -17.08 7.16
CA GLY A 37 -10.15 -16.20 6.31
C GLY A 37 -9.39 -15.69 5.09
N THR A 38 -10.12 -15.04 4.18
CA THR A 38 -9.56 -14.36 3.00
C THR A 38 -9.76 -12.84 3.09
N VAL A 39 -8.72 -12.08 2.79
CA VAL A 39 -8.78 -10.61 2.67
C VAL A 39 -8.95 -10.22 1.21
N VAL A 40 -10.09 -9.62 0.87
CA VAL A 40 -10.37 -9.12 -0.48
C VAL A 40 -10.01 -7.64 -0.56
N THR A 41 -9.21 -7.26 -1.57
CA THR A 41 -8.79 -5.88 -1.78
C THR A 41 -9.45 -5.27 -3.03
N THR A 42 -9.32 -3.96 -3.19
CA THR A 42 -9.75 -3.26 -4.41
C THR A 42 -8.69 -3.22 -5.51
N ILE A 43 -7.49 -3.77 -5.23
CA ILE A 43 -6.36 -3.75 -6.15
C ILE A 43 -6.73 -4.51 -7.43
N ASP A 44 -6.49 -3.86 -8.56
CA ASP A 44 -6.56 -4.48 -9.87
C ASP A 44 -5.14 -4.97 -10.23
N PRO A 45 -4.92 -6.28 -10.40
CA PRO A 45 -3.59 -6.83 -10.71
C PRO A 45 -2.98 -6.26 -12.00
N ALA A 46 -3.79 -5.95 -13.01
CA ALA A 46 -3.30 -5.40 -14.26
C ALA A 46 -2.82 -3.96 -14.08
N VAL A 47 -3.56 -3.14 -13.31
CA VAL A 47 -3.17 -1.75 -12.98
C VAL A 47 -1.94 -1.72 -12.08
N GLN A 48 -1.86 -2.63 -11.10
CA GLN A 48 -0.69 -2.78 -10.23
C GLN A 48 0.57 -3.11 -11.04
N LYS A 49 0.47 -4.10 -11.95
CA LYS A 49 1.57 -4.51 -12.82
C LYS A 49 2.01 -3.38 -13.74
N ALA A 50 1.07 -2.74 -14.42
CA ALA A 50 1.36 -1.62 -15.33
C ALA A 50 2.03 -0.45 -14.59
N GLY A 51 1.56 -0.11 -13.39
CA GLY A 51 2.16 0.95 -12.57
C GLY A 51 3.59 0.62 -12.14
N PHE A 52 3.86 -0.63 -11.76
CA PHE A 52 5.19 -1.08 -11.37
C PHE A 52 6.16 -1.07 -12.55
N GLU A 53 5.74 -1.60 -13.70
CA GLU A 53 6.52 -1.59 -14.95
C GLU A 53 6.81 -0.16 -15.44
N ALA A 54 5.83 0.74 -15.34
CA ALA A 54 5.99 2.15 -15.74
C ALA A 54 7.01 2.91 -14.87
N LEU A 55 7.11 2.58 -13.59
CA LEU A 55 8.15 3.13 -12.72
C LEU A 55 9.53 2.56 -13.06
N GLY A 56 9.61 1.26 -13.36
CA GLY A 56 10.87 0.59 -13.69
C GLY A 56 11.93 0.84 -12.60
N ASP A 57 13.12 1.29 -13.03
CA ASP A 57 14.25 1.56 -12.12
C ASP A 57 14.16 2.92 -11.40
N LYS A 58 13.11 3.72 -11.64
CA LYS A 58 12.97 5.02 -10.99
C LYS A 58 12.60 4.83 -9.53
N LYS A 59 13.26 5.56 -8.65
CA LYS A 59 12.91 5.62 -7.23
C LYS A 59 11.68 6.50 -7.01
N GLY A 60 10.58 5.92 -6.57
CA GLY A 60 9.33 6.65 -6.43
C GLY A 60 8.14 5.78 -6.05
N ALA A 61 6.95 6.33 -6.29
CA ALA A 61 5.69 5.67 -6.05
C ALA A 61 4.64 6.14 -7.06
N ALA A 62 3.61 5.31 -7.26
CA ALA A 62 2.40 5.68 -7.97
C ALA A 62 1.19 5.02 -7.31
N VAL A 63 0.06 5.72 -7.36
CA VAL A 63 -1.22 5.25 -6.82
C VAL A 63 -2.28 5.51 -7.87
N ALA A 64 -3.08 4.50 -8.18
CA ALA A 64 -4.28 4.65 -9.00
C ALA A 64 -5.52 4.52 -8.12
N ILE A 65 -6.45 5.47 -8.27
CA ILE A 65 -7.71 5.52 -7.53
C ILE A 65 -8.87 5.66 -8.50
N HIS A 66 -9.99 5.00 -8.21
CA HIS A 66 -11.25 5.24 -8.88
C HIS A 66 -11.95 6.45 -8.24
N PRO A 67 -11.99 7.64 -8.87
CA PRO A 67 -12.34 8.89 -8.17
C PRO A 67 -13.77 8.91 -7.62
N LYS A 68 -14.72 8.28 -8.32
CA LYS A 68 -16.13 8.27 -7.89
C LYS A 68 -16.42 7.35 -6.69
N THR A 69 -15.57 6.36 -6.43
CA THR A 69 -15.84 5.31 -5.42
C THR A 69 -14.77 5.25 -4.33
N GLY A 70 -13.63 5.92 -4.52
CA GLY A 70 -12.49 5.85 -3.62
C GLY A 70 -11.71 4.53 -3.66
N ARG A 71 -12.09 3.58 -4.53
CA ARG A 71 -11.38 2.29 -4.65
C ARG A 71 -9.94 2.52 -5.07
N ILE A 72 -9.01 1.95 -4.32
CA ILE A 72 -7.58 1.98 -4.65
C ILE A 72 -7.29 0.81 -5.58
N LEU A 73 -6.93 1.12 -6.83
CA LEU A 73 -6.70 0.13 -7.88
C LEU A 73 -5.24 -0.33 -7.93
N SER A 74 -4.30 0.54 -7.56
CA SER A 74 -2.90 0.18 -7.40
C SER A 74 -2.18 1.05 -6.38
N VAL A 75 -1.17 0.47 -5.73
CA VAL A 75 -0.23 1.14 -4.84
C VAL A 75 1.15 0.55 -5.11
N VAL A 76 1.99 1.28 -5.83
CA VAL A 76 3.32 0.83 -6.23
C VAL A 76 4.40 1.70 -5.61
N SER A 77 5.53 1.07 -5.27
CA SER A 77 6.69 1.70 -4.65
C SER A 77 7.94 1.04 -5.23
N THR A 78 8.88 1.85 -5.73
CA THR A 78 10.13 1.40 -6.34
C THR A 78 11.34 2.14 -5.75
N PRO A 79 12.52 1.51 -5.64
CA PRO A 79 12.75 0.07 -5.80
C PRO A 79 11.98 -0.75 -4.75
N SER A 80 11.64 -1.99 -5.12
CA SER A 80 10.95 -2.97 -4.26
C SER A 80 11.87 -4.17 -3.99
N TYR A 81 11.37 -5.17 -3.29
CA TYR A 81 12.06 -6.43 -3.00
C TYR A 81 11.14 -7.62 -3.27
N ASP A 82 11.72 -8.81 -3.40
CA ASP A 82 10.98 -10.06 -3.45
C ASP A 82 10.62 -10.53 -2.02
N PRO A 83 9.33 -10.56 -1.63
CA PRO A 83 8.93 -11.01 -0.31
C PRO A 83 9.29 -12.47 -0.01
N ALA A 84 9.41 -13.33 -1.05
CA ALA A 84 9.79 -14.73 -0.87
C ALA A 84 11.22 -14.89 -0.34
N SER A 85 12.09 -13.90 -0.53
CA SER A 85 13.44 -13.90 0.03
C SER A 85 13.48 -13.83 1.56
N LEU A 86 12.36 -13.49 2.21
CA LEU A 86 12.24 -13.36 3.67
C LEU A 86 11.50 -14.54 4.33
N THR A 87 11.13 -15.59 3.57
CA THR A 87 10.33 -16.71 4.11
C THR A 87 11.17 -17.91 4.54
N ASP A 88 12.35 -18.12 3.95
CA ASP A 88 13.24 -19.24 4.31
C ASP A 88 14.08 -18.89 5.55
N ALA A 89 13.89 -19.65 6.63
CA ALA A 89 14.56 -19.44 7.92
C ALA A 89 16.09 -19.41 7.82
N ASN A 90 16.69 -20.14 6.88
CA ASN A 90 18.15 -20.23 6.74
C ASN A 90 18.75 -19.00 6.04
N THR A 91 18.00 -18.36 5.14
CA THR A 91 18.50 -17.30 4.26
C THR A 91 17.90 -15.92 4.57
N ALA A 92 16.73 -15.86 5.20
CA ALA A 92 15.99 -14.64 5.49
C ALA A 92 16.79 -13.65 6.37
N GLY A 93 17.65 -14.13 7.27
CA GLY A 93 18.49 -13.25 8.08
C GLY A 93 19.49 -12.43 7.24
N ALA A 94 20.14 -13.08 6.28
CA ALA A 94 21.07 -12.43 5.36
C ALA A 94 20.33 -11.51 4.37
N ALA A 95 19.20 -11.98 3.82
CA ALA A 95 18.35 -11.18 2.94
C ALA A 95 17.83 -9.91 3.64
N TRP A 96 17.36 -10.04 4.88
CA TRP A 96 16.91 -8.91 5.71
C TRP A 96 18.01 -7.87 5.93
N LYS A 97 19.23 -8.33 6.27
CA LYS A 97 20.39 -7.44 6.44
C LYS A 97 20.69 -6.69 5.14
N LYS A 98 20.76 -7.40 4.01
CA LYS A 98 20.96 -6.80 2.69
C LYS A 98 19.92 -5.72 2.38
N LEU A 99 18.64 -6.02 2.58
CA LEU A 99 17.54 -5.08 2.28
C LEU A 99 17.51 -3.87 3.23
N THR A 100 17.96 -4.02 4.47
CA THR A 100 18.02 -2.94 5.46
C THR A 100 19.20 -1.99 5.19
N ASP A 101 20.36 -2.57 4.86
CA ASP A 101 21.59 -1.84 4.57
C ASP A 101 21.58 -1.19 3.17
N ASP A 102 20.65 -1.60 2.31
CA ASP A 102 20.49 -1.06 0.97
C ASP A 102 20.26 0.48 0.99
N PRO A 103 21.07 1.27 0.26
CA PRO A 103 20.93 2.72 0.19
C PRO A 103 19.63 3.15 -0.51
N ASP A 104 19.06 2.30 -1.36
CA ASP A 104 17.80 2.54 -2.03
C ASP A 104 16.58 2.21 -1.21
N LYS A 105 16.75 1.69 0.01
CA LYS A 105 15.66 1.49 0.99
C LYS A 105 14.43 0.80 0.37
N PRO A 106 14.58 -0.40 -0.23
CA PRO A 106 13.50 -1.11 -0.90
C PRO A 106 12.36 -1.54 0.05
N LEU A 107 12.64 -1.64 1.35
CA LEU A 107 11.64 -1.90 2.40
C LEU A 107 10.69 -0.71 2.66
N THR A 108 11.01 0.48 2.12
CA THR A 108 10.19 1.68 2.35
C THR A 108 8.96 1.67 1.47
N ASN A 109 7.78 1.75 2.09
CA ASN A 109 6.54 2.03 1.36
C ASN A 109 6.45 3.53 1.06
N ARG A 110 6.95 3.93 -0.12
CA ARG A 110 6.99 5.33 -0.54
C ARG A 110 5.61 5.90 -0.79
N ALA A 111 4.69 5.08 -1.31
CA ALA A 111 3.33 5.49 -1.62
C ALA A 111 2.51 5.88 -0.37
N LEU A 112 2.72 5.17 0.75
CA LEU A 112 1.90 5.33 1.96
C LEU A 112 2.62 6.00 3.13
N ARG A 113 3.95 5.97 3.18
CA ARG A 113 4.73 6.36 4.37
C ARG A 113 5.83 7.40 4.10
N GLN A 114 5.94 7.91 2.88
CA GLN A 114 6.91 8.95 2.55
C GLN A 114 6.19 10.21 2.06
N PRO A 115 5.83 11.15 2.96
CA PRO A 115 5.32 12.44 2.53
C PRO A 115 6.42 13.17 1.75
N LEU A 116 6.07 13.66 0.56
CA LEU A 116 6.92 14.46 -0.29
C LEU A 116 6.26 15.82 -0.52
N PRO A 117 7.02 16.90 -0.74
CA PRO A 117 6.46 18.15 -1.22
C PRO A 117 5.66 17.87 -2.51
N PRO A 118 4.36 18.22 -2.57
CA PRO A 118 3.50 17.87 -3.71
C PRO A 118 3.89 18.60 -5.01
N GLY A 119 4.69 19.66 -4.90
CA GLY A 119 5.13 20.44 -6.04
C GLY A 119 3.97 21.07 -6.81
N SER A 120 4.11 21.18 -8.14
CA SER A 120 3.09 21.82 -8.98
C SER A 120 1.73 21.11 -8.98
N THR A 121 1.63 19.86 -8.52
CA THR A 121 0.32 19.17 -8.40
C THR A 121 -0.60 19.85 -7.38
N PHE A 122 -0.04 20.52 -6.38
CA PHE A 122 -0.80 21.25 -5.36
C PHE A 122 -1.45 22.53 -5.88
N LYS A 123 -1.04 23.03 -7.05
CA LYS A 123 -1.64 24.23 -7.66
C LYS A 123 -3.14 24.08 -7.88
N LEU A 124 -3.61 22.86 -8.16
CA LEU A 124 -5.04 22.59 -8.31
C LEU A 124 -5.83 22.86 -7.02
N VAL A 125 -5.25 22.55 -5.85
CA VAL A 125 -5.87 22.83 -4.55
C VAL A 125 -5.92 24.34 -4.31
N VAL A 126 -4.82 25.05 -4.57
CA VAL A 126 -4.74 26.51 -4.44
C VAL A 126 -5.73 27.21 -5.38
N ALA A 127 -5.82 26.74 -6.63
CA ALA A 127 -6.75 27.28 -7.61
C ALA A 127 -8.21 27.05 -7.20
N ALA A 128 -8.55 25.85 -6.73
CA ALA A 128 -9.90 25.54 -6.23
C ALA A 128 -10.28 26.46 -5.05
N ALA A 129 -9.37 26.66 -4.10
CA ALA A 129 -9.59 27.56 -2.98
C ALA A 129 -9.77 29.03 -3.43
N ALA A 130 -8.99 29.48 -4.41
CA ALA A 130 -9.12 30.84 -4.94
C ALA A 130 -10.48 31.08 -5.63
N LEU A 131 -10.96 30.09 -6.41
CA LEU A 131 -12.29 30.13 -7.02
C LEU A 131 -13.40 30.08 -5.97
N GLU A 132 -13.28 29.20 -4.96
CA GLU A 132 -14.25 29.09 -3.87
C GLU A 132 -14.38 30.38 -3.05
N ASN A 133 -13.28 31.12 -2.89
CA ASN A 133 -13.25 32.41 -2.20
C ASN A 133 -13.56 33.61 -3.11
N GLY A 134 -13.93 33.38 -4.37
CA GLY A 134 -14.31 34.43 -5.32
C GLY A 134 -13.16 35.36 -5.73
N LEU A 135 -11.90 34.93 -5.57
CA LEU A 135 -10.73 35.70 -6.02
C LEU A 135 -10.64 35.75 -7.56
N TYR A 136 -11.28 34.78 -8.23
CA TYR A 136 -11.43 34.70 -9.68
C TYR A 136 -12.88 34.30 -10.01
N GLY A 137 -13.47 34.90 -11.04
CA GLY A 137 -14.86 34.67 -11.42
C GLY A 137 -15.06 33.42 -12.29
N SER A 138 -14.04 33.02 -13.05
CA SER A 138 -14.05 31.77 -13.83
C SER A 138 -12.64 31.26 -14.14
N VAL A 139 -12.53 30.01 -14.57
CA VAL A 139 -11.25 29.41 -15.01
C VAL A 139 -10.72 29.99 -16.32
N ASP A 140 -11.57 30.67 -17.09
CA ASP A 140 -11.24 31.26 -18.39
C ASP A 140 -10.87 32.75 -18.28
N GLU A 141 -10.97 33.32 -17.09
CA GLU A 141 -10.64 34.72 -16.84
C GLU A 141 -9.12 34.93 -16.88
N ARG A 142 -8.68 35.98 -17.57
CA ARG A 142 -7.26 36.24 -17.76
C ARG A 142 -6.67 36.78 -16.44
N THR A 143 -5.74 36.03 -15.86
CA THR A 143 -4.94 36.45 -14.70
C THR A 143 -3.93 37.53 -15.05
#